data_AF-A0A3D6ERM2-F1
#
_entry.id   AF-A0A3D6ERM2-F1
#
_cell.length_a   1.000
_cell.length_b   1.000
_cell.length_c   1.000
_cell.angle_alpha   90.00
_cell.angle_beta   90.00
_cell.angle_gamma   90.00
#
_symmetry.space_group_name_H-M   'P 1'
#
loop_
_entity.id
_entity.type
_entity.pdbx_description
1 polymer ?
#
loop_
_entity_poly.entity_id
_entity_poly.type
_entity_poly.pdbx_seq_one_letter_code
_entity_poly.pdbx_strand_id
1 'polypeptide(L)' 'MRNIEPNLQSIVTELVRLTETQREQLMIALQKLKSPASKHPVKITQLAGLGKEMWRQVDVEKYIQELRDEWSDRKV' A
#
# COMPACT_ATOMS: atom_id res chain seq x y z
N MET A 1 -8.77 18.77 36.36
CA MET A 1 -8.42 19.32 35.03
C MET A 1 -8.85 18.31 33.98
N ARG A 2 -9.79 18.64 33.08
CA ARG A 2 -10.25 17.70 32.04
C ARG A 2 -9.19 17.63 30.95
N ASN A 3 -8.65 16.44 30.68
CA ASN A 3 -7.87 16.15 29.48
C ASN A 3 -8.82 16.28 28.29
N ILE A 4 -8.73 17.39 27.57
CA ILE A 4 -9.39 17.53 26.27
C ILE A 4 -8.44 16.84 25.31
N GLU A 5 -8.76 15.61 24.94
CA GLU A 5 -8.03 14.97 23.85
C GLU A 5 -8.22 15.83 22.60
N PRO A 6 -7.13 16.28 21.96
CA PRO A 6 -7.23 17.15 20.80
C PRO A 6 -7.99 16.41 19.70
N ASN A 7 -9.08 17.02 19.22
CA ASN A 7 -9.83 16.47 18.12
C ASN A 7 -9.02 16.63 16.81
N LEU A 8 -9.24 15.76 15.82
CA LEU A 8 -8.47 15.81 14.57
C LEU A 8 -8.56 17.18 13.88
N GLN A 9 -9.74 17.82 13.93
CA GLN A 9 -9.97 19.16 13.39
C GLN A 9 -9.10 20.24 14.06
N SER A 10 -8.90 20.18 15.38
CA SER A 10 -8.06 21.14 16.09
C SER A 10 -6.60 20.98 15.73
N ILE A 11 -6.14 19.73 15.57
CA ILE A 11 -4.77 19.44 15.11
C ILE A 11 -4.57 20.02 13.70
N VAL A 12 -5.50 19.77 12.78
CA VAL A 12 -5.43 20.29 11.40
C VAL A 12 -5.45 21.82 11.36
N THR A 13 -6.22 22.45 12.24
CA THR A 13 -6.27 23.92 12.32
C THR A 13 -4.95 24.51 12.80
N GLU A 14 -4.25 23.83 13.71
CA GLU A 14 -2.91 24.24 14.17
C GLU A 14 -1.85 24.07 13.08
N LEU A 15 -2.00 23.08 12.19
CA LEU A 15 -1.09 22.89 11.04
C LEU A 15 -1.09 24.06 10.06
N VAL A 16 -2.21 24.77 9.95
CA VAL A 16 -2.32 25.96 9.08
C VAL A 16 -1.44 27.11 9.59
N ARG A 17 -1.13 27.13 10.90
CA ARG A 17 -0.31 28.17 11.53
C ARG A 17 1.20 27.91 11.43
N LEU A 18 1.60 26.71 11.00
CA LEU A 18 3.00 26.34 10.86
C LEU A 18 3.64 27.01 9.64
N THR A 19 4.90 27.38 9.78
CA THR A 19 5.72 27.81 8.64
C THR A 19 6.03 26.61 7.73
N GLU A 20 6.45 26.88 6.49
CA GLU A 20 6.77 25.82 5.53
C GLU A 20 7.81 24.83 6.07
N THR A 21 8.89 25.35 6.66
CA THR A 21 9.94 24.54 7.28
C THR A 21 9.42 23.67 8.44
N GLN A 22 8.48 24.19 9.24
CA GLN A 22 7.88 23.43 10.34
C GLN A 22 6.96 22.32 9.83
N ARG A 23 6.23 22.56 8.72
CA ARG A 23 5.41 21.54 8.06
C ARG A 23 6.27 20.42 7.49
N GLU A 24 7.39 20.76 6.85
CA GLU A 24 8.36 19.77 6.36
C GLU A 24 8.94 18.91 7.50
N GLN A 25 9.37 19.55 8.59
CA GLN A 25 9.90 18.84 9.77
C GLN A 25 8.85 17.91 10.39
N LEU A 26 7.60 18.35 10.46
CA LEU A 26 6.51 17.53 10.96
C LEU A 26 6.23 16.32 10.05
N MET A 27 6.24 16.51 8.73
CA MET A 27 6.06 15.42 7.77
C MET A 27 7.14 14.34 7.91
N ILE A 28 8.39 14.76 8.13
CA ILE A 28 9.51 13.84 8.41
C ILE A 28 9.29 13.10 9.73
N ALA A 29 8.84 13.79 10.77
CA ALA A 29 8.55 13.17 12.07
C ALA A 29 7.38 12.16 11.98
N LEU A 30 6.32 12.50 11.24
CA LEU A 30 5.18 11.61 10.99
C LEU A 30 5.59 10.36 10.19
N GLN A 31 6.49 10.50 9.21
CA GLN A 31 7.05 9.34 8.51
C GLN A 31 7.84 8.42 9.44
N LYS A 32 8.57 8.97 10.43
CA LYS A 32 9.28 8.18 11.44
C LYS A 32 8.33 7.55 12.46
N LEU A 33 7.19 8.19 12.72
CA LEU A 33 6.11 7.71 13.60
C LEU A 33 5.22 6.67 12.96
N LYS A 34 5.17 6.57 11.62
CA LYS A 34 4.67 5.36 10.96
C LYS A 34 5.52 4.23 11.51
N SER A 35 4.93 3.43 12.42
CA SER A 35 5.57 2.27 13.01
C SER A 35 6.30 1.52 11.89
N PRO A 36 7.52 1.01 12.09
CA PRO A 36 8.16 0.18 11.08
C PRO A 36 7.11 -0.86 10.71
N ALA A 37 6.59 -0.77 9.48
CA ALA A 37 5.42 -1.49 9.02
C ALA A 37 5.56 -2.88 9.59
N SER A 38 4.67 -3.24 10.54
CA SER A 38 4.93 -4.33 11.48
C SER A 38 5.48 -5.48 10.65
N LYS A 39 6.77 -5.81 10.82
CA LYS A 39 7.45 -6.81 9.97
C LYS A 39 6.99 -8.20 10.39
N HIS A 40 5.68 -8.37 10.57
CA HIS A 40 5.07 -9.66 10.62
C HIS A 40 5.40 -10.30 9.28
N PRO A 41 6.04 -11.49 9.27
CA PRO A 41 6.31 -12.20 8.04
C PRO A 41 4.99 -12.40 7.30
N VAL A 42 4.85 -11.70 6.17
CA VAL A 42 3.69 -11.75 5.30
C VAL A 42 3.78 -13.07 4.56
N LYS A 43 2.77 -13.93 4.69
CA LYS A 43 2.77 -15.22 4.00
C LYS A 43 2.18 -15.02 2.59
N ILE A 44 2.78 -15.64 1.57
CA ILE A 44 2.25 -15.56 0.20
C ILE A 44 0.80 -16.05 0.10
N THR A 45 0.38 -16.95 0.99
CA THR A 45 -1.00 -17.43 1.09
C THR A 45 -2.00 -16.38 1.55
N GLN A 46 -1.56 -15.27 2.13
CA GLN A 46 -2.43 -14.12 2.43
C GLN A 46 -2.90 -13.41 1.15
N LEU A 47 -2.24 -13.67 0.02
CA LEU A 47 -2.66 -13.19 -1.30
C LEU A 47 -3.57 -14.19 -2.03
N ALA A 48 -3.84 -15.36 -1.44
CA ALA A 48 -4.67 -16.38 -2.09
C ALA A 48 -6.08 -15.84 -2.36
N GLY A 49 -6.55 -15.99 -3.59
CA GLY A 49 -7.85 -15.47 -4.03
C GLY A 49 -7.83 -14.00 -4.47
N LEU A 50 -6.76 -13.25 -4.22
CA LEU A 50 -6.58 -11.94 -4.83
C LEU A 50 -6.38 -12.11 -6.33
N GLY A 51 -7.18 -11.41 -7.11
CA GLY A 51 -7.17 -11.49 -8.57
C GLY A 51 -8.18 -12.47 -9.17
N LYS A 52 -8.90 -13.28 -8.37
CA LYS A 52 -9.95 -14.20 -8.88
C LYS A 52 -10.93 -13.50 -9.84
N GLU A 53 -11.41 -12.31 -9.46
CA GLU A 53 -12.34 -11.55 -10.29
C GLU A 53 -11.68 -11.00 -11.57
N MET A 54 -10.38 -10.72 -11.57
CA MET A 54 -9.65 -10.31 -12.79
C MET A 54 -9.56 -11.47 -13.79
N TRP A 55 -9.38 -12.70 -13.29
CA TRP A 55 -9.28 -13.90 -14.11
C TRP A 55 -10.63 -14.46 -14.56
N ARG A 56 -11.75 -13.95 -14.03
CA ARG A 56 -13.10 -14.47 -14.31
C ARG A 56 -13.49 -14.38 -15.80
N GLN A 57 -12.98 -13.39 -16.51
CA GLN A 57 -13.26 -13.17 -17.93
C GLN A 57 -12.14 -13.68 -18.85
N VAL A 58 -11.07 -14.23 -18.28
CA VAL A 58 -9.93 -14.75 -19.04
C VAL A 58 -10.12 -16.25 -19.24
N ASP A 59 -10.01 -16.70 -20.48
CA ASP A 59 -9.86 -18.12 -20.77
C ASP A 59 -8.47 -18.57 -20.32
N VAL A 60 -8.42 -19.21 -19.15
CA VAL A 60 -7.18 -19.63 -18.49
C VAL A 60 -6.41 -20.63 -19.34
N GLU A 61 -7.10 -21.55 -20.02
CA GLU A 61 -6.45 -22.60 -20.81
C GLU A 61 -5.80 -21.98 -22.05
N LYS A 62 -6.52 -21.10 -22.74
CA LYS A 62 -5.99 -20.36 -23.88
C LYS A 62 -4.79 -19.51 -23.49
N TYR A 63 -4.88 -18.77 -22.38
CA TYR A 63 -3.78 -17.94 -21.89
C TYR A 63 -2.53 -18.75 -21.57
N ILE A 64 -2.68 -19.91 -20.93
CA ILE A 64 -1.56 -20.80 -20.62
C ILE A 64 -0.94 -21.36 -21.91
N GLN A 65 -1.76 -21.74 -22.89
CA GLN A 65 -1.28 -22.28 -24.16
C GLN A 65 -0.47 -21.23 -24.93
N GLU A 66 -0.98 -20.00 -25.05
CA GLU A 66 -0.28 -18.88 -25.69
C GLU A 66 1.09 -18.61 -25.03
N LEU A 67 1.16 -18.63 -23.70
CA LEU A 67 2.44 -18.49 -22.99
C LEU A 67 3.42 -19.63 -23.26
N ARG A 68 2.93 -20.87 -23.35
CA ARG A 68 3.77 -22.05 -23.63
C ARG A 68 4.33 -22.00 -25.04
N ASP A 69 3.52 -21.56 -25.99
CA ASP A 69 3.91 -21.40 -27.38
C ASP A 69 4.97 -20.29 -27.49
N GLU A 70 4.74 -19.14 -26.86
CA GLU A 70 5.74 -18.05 -26.77
C GLU A 70 7.09 -18.51 -26.19
N TRP A 71 7.08 -19.35 -25.15
CA TRP A 71 8.32 -19.82 -24.52
C TRP A 71 9.01 -20.93 -25.30
N SER A 72 8.23 -21.71 -26.04
CA SER A 72 8.75 -22.74 -26.94
C SER A 72 9.41 -22.11 -28.17
N ASP A 73 8.83 -21.02 -28.68
CA ASP A 73 9.38 -20.24 -29.80
C ASP A 73 10.63 -19.42 -29.41
N ARG A 74 10.79 -19.10 -28.12
CA ARG A 74 12.03 -18.49 -27.58
C ARG A 74 13.19 -19.48 -27.43
N LYS A 75 13.02 -20.76 -27.80
CA LYS A 75 14.15 -21.69 -27.94
C LYS A 75 14.92 -21.39 -29.22
N VAL A 76 15.72 -20.32 -29.17
CA VAL A 76 16.85 -20.03 -30.07
C VAL A 76 18.09 -19.84 -29.20
#